data_AF-A0AAV9Q4V7-F1
#
_entry.id   AF-A0AAV9Q4V7-F1
#
_cell.length_a   1.000
_cell.length_b   1.000
_cell.length_c   1.000
_cell.angle_alpha   90.00
_cell.angle_beta   90.00
_cell.angle_gamma   90.00
#
_symmetry.space_group_name_H-M   'P 1'
#
loop_
_entity.id
_entity.type
_entity.pdbx_description
1 polymer ?
#
loop_
_entity_poly.entity_id
_entity_poly.type
_entity_poly.pdbx_seq_one_letter_code
_entity_poly.pdbx_strand_id
1 'polypeptide(L)'
;MRHYVPEMAFEHDFLLHGMLGLSSLHLALLSMDSGEAQARDRHIGLAMHHHTCAVQIFNHQSFDITGHNVDALFLFSGLMVMYGFGFQRVTAESPASPLDNIVEMLTLLRGTGIVAKTSLDRLINGRLSPLFRQMKRALAGPTPKLSERVENVLANLLGAGFGDCIS
;
A
#
# COMPACT_ATOMS: atom_id res chain seq x y z
N MET A 1 -6.18 3.14 19.85
CA MET A 1 -5.73 2.68 18.51
C MET A 1 -4.21 2.54 18.39
N ARG A 2 -3.37 3.39 19.00
CA ARG A 2 -1.90 3.33 18.83
C ARG A 2 -1.25 1.99 19.23
N HIS A 3 -1.86 1.23 20.14
CA HIS A 3 -1.35 -0.09 20.59
C HIS A 3 -1.97 -1.29 19.86
N TYR A 4 -3.09 -1.11 19.15
CA TYR A 4 -3.83 -2.21 18.53
C TYR A 4 -3.07 -2.87 17.38
N VAL A 5 -2.41 -2.07 16.55
CA VAL A 5 -1.66 -2.58 15.40
C VAL A 5 -0.38 -3.32 15.85
N PRO A 6 0.42 -2.81 16.80
CA PRO A 6 1.52 -3.57 17.38
C PRO A 6 1.08 -4.87 18.06
N GLU A 7 0.01 -4.85 18.85
CA GLU A 7 -0.53 -6.06 19.51
C GLU A 7 -0.92 -7.13 18.48
N MET A 8 -1.71 -6.77 17.46
CA MET A 8 -2.05 -7.72 16.40
C MET A 8 -0.85 -8.18 15.59
N ALA A 9 0.20 -7.37 15.46
CA ALA A 9 1.41 -7.80 14.78
C ALA A 9 2.15 -8.89 15.55
N PHE A 10 2.15 -8.84 16.89
CA PHE A 10 2.68 -9.94 17.70
C PHE A 10 1.82 -11.21 17.61
N GLU A 11 0.54 -11.10 17.25
CA GLU A 11 -0.35 -12.24 17.00
C GLU A 11 -0.25 -12.79 15.56
N HIS A 12 0.26 -11.98 14.62
CA HIS A 12 0.29 -12.30 13.20
C HIS A 12 1.63 -11.95 12.54
N ASP A 13 2.48 -12.96 12.34
CA ASP A 13 3.83 -12.79 11.79
C ASP A 13 3.88 -12.00 10.48
N PHE A 14 2.91 -12.20 9.57
CA PHE A 14 2.87 -11.43 8.32
C PHE A 14 2.69 -9.92 8.56
N LEU A 15 1.91 -9.53 9.57
CA LEU A 15 1.68 -8.13 9.92
C LEU A 15 2.94 -7.53 10.56
N LEU A 16 3.64 -8.30 11.41
CA LEU A 16 4.93 -7.91 11.98
C LEU A 16 6.00 -7.69 10.91
N HIS A 17 6.19 -8.67 10.02
CA HIS A 17 7.11 -8.55 8.91
C HIS A 17 6.72 -7.37 8.00
N GLY A 18 5.42 -7.15 7.74
CA GLY A 18 4.94 -5.97 7.01
C GLY A 18 5.34 -4.64 7.64
N MET A 19 5.19 -4.49 8.96
CA MET A 19 5.58 -3.27 9.68
C MET A 19 7.09 -3.06 9.68
N LEU A 20 7.88 -4.11 9.89
CA LEU A 20 9.35 -4.03 9.87
C LEU A 20 9.87 -3.69 8.47
N GLY A 21 9.27 -4.28 7.44
CA GLY A 21 9.58 -3.98 6.04
C GLY A 21 9.29 -2.52 5.68
N LEU A 22 8.10 -2.03 6.03
CA LEU A 22 7.73 -0.62 5.81
C LEU A 22 8.61 0.34 6.61
N SER A 23 8.94 0.00 7.86
CA SER A 23 9.81 0.83 8.70
C SER A 23 11.23 0.91 8.14
N SER A 24 11.77 -0.21 7.67
CA SER A 24 13.08 -0.27 7.01
C SER A 24 13.07 0.55 5.72
N LEU A 25 12.00 0.46 4.94
CA LEU A 25 11.83 1.26 3.72
C LEU A 25 11.76 2.76 4.02
N HIS A 26 11.07 3.16 5.09
CA HIS A 26 11.02 4.54 5.53
C HIS A 26 12.41 5.05 5.94
N LEU A 27 13.22 4.24 6.63
CA LEU A 27 14.61 4.59 6.93
C LEU A 27 15.44 4.74 5.65
N ALA A 28 15.28 3.86 4.67
CA ALA A 28 15.96 3.98 3.38
C ALA A 28 15.61 5.31 2.68
N LEU A 29 14.34 5.72 2.73
CA LEU A 29 13.88 7.01 2.18
C LEU A 29 14.54 8.20 2.88
N LEU A 30 14.62 8.18 4.21
CA LEU A 30 15.30 9.25 4.98
C LEU A 30 16.81 9.29 4.69
N SER A 31 17.45 8.14 4.50
CA SER A 31 18.87 8.07 4.15
C SER A 31 19.18 8.71 2.78
N MET A 32 18.21 8.77 1.86
CA MET A 32 18.39 9.44 0.56
C MET A 32 18.65 10.94 0.71
N ASP A 33 17.97 11.59 1.65
CA ASP A 33 18.13 13.03 1.88
C ASP A 33 19.46 13.36 2.61
N SER A 34 20.02 12.39 3.33
CA SER A 34 21.26 12.54 4.12
C SER A 34 22.55 12.20 3.35
N GLY A 35 22.47 11.56 2.18
CA GLY A 35 23.63 11.13 1.39
C GLY A 35 24.31 9.84 1.87
N GLU A 36 23.73 9.11 2.82
CA GLU A 36 24.30 7.88 3.39
C GLU A 36 23.98 6.63 2.54
N ALA A 37 24.67 6.48 1.40
CA ALA A 37 24.39 5.40 0.45
C ALA A 37 24.47 3.97 1.06
N GLN A 38 25.44 3.72 1.95
CA GLN A 38 25.60 2.39 2.55
C GLN A 38 24.50 2.04 3.56
N ALA A 39 24.02 3.03 4.32
CA ALA A 39 22.89 2.84 5.23
C ALA A 39 21.60 2.61 4.44
N ARG A 40 21.40 3.38 3.36
CA ARG A 40 20.28 3.22 2.42
C ARG A 40 20.21 1.79 1.88
N ASP A 41 21.29 1.27 1.30
CA ASP A 41 21.28 -0.05 0.67
C ASP A 41 21.01 -1.17 1.69
N ARG A 42 21.53 -1.04 2.92
CA ARG A 42 21.22 -1.95 4.04
C ARG A 42 19.73 -1.93 4.38
N HIS A 43 19.14 -0.73 4.47
CA HIS A 43 17.72 -0.58 4.78
C HIS A 43 16.81 -1.09 3.67
N ILE A 44 17.20 -0.95 2.40
CA ILE A 44 16.52 -1.56 1.26
C ILE A 44 16.55 -3.08 1.36
N GLY A 45 17.71 -3.68 1.66
CA GLY A 45 17.84 -5.13 1.85
C GLY A 45 16.92 -5.67 2.94
N LEU A 46 16.86 -4.98 4.08
CA LEU A 46 15.95 -5.33 5.18
C LEU A 46 14.48 -5.17 4.78
N ALA A 47 14.14 -4.08 4.09
CA ALA A 47 12.79 -3.84 3.59
C ALA A 47 12.31 -4.98 2.68
N MET A 48 13.13 -5.39 1.71
CA MET A 48 12.83 -6.49 0.80
C MET A 48 12.69 -7.82 1.53
N HIS A 49 13.62 -8.14 2.44
CA HIS A 49 13.59 -9.39 3.20
C HIS A 49 12.28 -9.54 3.98
N HIS A 50 11.92 -8.52 4.76
CA HIS A 50 10.69 -8.53 5.54
C HIS A 50 9.44 -8.50 4.65
N HIS A 51 9.44 -7.76 3.55
CA HIS A 51 8.34 -7.75 2.60
C HIS A 51 8.09 -9.14 1.99
N THR A 52 9.13 -9.81 1.48
CA THR A 52 9.01 -11.16 0.90
C THR A 52 8.47 -12.16 1.93
N CYS A 53 9.00 -12.14 3.15
CA CYS A 53 8.54 -13.03 4.22
C CYS A 53 7.06 -12.75 4.55
N ALA A 54 6.68 -11.48 4.66
CA ALA A 54 5.30 -11.10 4.95
C ALA A 54 4.33 -11.55 3.87
N VAL A 55 4.66 -11.34 2.58
CA VAL A 55 3.83 -11.75 1.44
C VAL A 55 3.68 -13.27 1.37
N GLN A 56 4.74 -14.03 1.64
CA GLN A 56 4.65 -15.49 1.70
C GLN A 56 3.65 -15.95 2.76
N ILE A 57 3.79 -15.46 4.00
CA ILE A 57 2.91 -15.82 5.11
C ILE A 57 1.47 -15.35 4.84
N PHE A 58 1.31 -14.13 4.32
CA PHE A 58 0.01 -13.58 3.95
C PHE A 58 -0.70 -14.43 2.89
N ASN A 59 0.01 -14.82 1.82
CA ASN A 59 -0.56 -15.66 0.77
C ASN A 59 -1.05 -17.00 1.32
N HIS A 60 -0.34 -17.60 2.27
CA HIS A 60 -0.80 -18.82 2.95
C HIS A 60 -2.06 -18.59 3.80
N GLN A 61 -2.11 -17.49 4.56
CA GLN A 61 -3.23 -17.21 5.47
C GLN A 61 -4.46 -16.64 4.75
N SER A 62 -4.31 -16.04 3.57
CA SER A 62 -5.39 -15.44 2.79
C SER A 62 -6.37 -16.47 2.22
N PHE A 63 -6.04 -17.77 2.22
CA PHE A 63 -6.93 -18.84 1.78
C PHE A 63 -7.95 -19.27 2.83
N ASP A 64 -7.73 -18.96 4.12
CA ASP A 64 -8.63 -19.32 5.23
C ASP A 64 -9.04 -18.07 6.01
N ILE A 65 -9.92 -17.25 5.42
CA ILE A 65 -10.37 -16.01 6.04
C ILE A 65 -11.32 -16.33 7.20
N THR A 66 -10.87 -16.07 8.42
CA THR A 66 -11.62 -16.23 9.67
C THR A 66 -11.98 -14.88 10.27
N GLY A 67 -12.87 -14.87 11.26
CA GLY A 67 -13.21 -13.64 11.98
C GLY A 67 -12.04 -13.02 12.78
N HIS A 68 -10.96 -13.77 13.01
CA HIS A 68 -9.82 -13.34 13.80
C HIS A 68 -8.70 -12.74 12.93
N ASN A 69 -8.46 -13.30 11.74
CA ASN A 69 -7.38 -12.83 10.85
C ASN A 69 -7.80 -11.68 9.92
N VAL A 70 -9.10 -11.43 9.75
CA VAL A 70 -9.61 -10.45 8.78
C VAL A 70 -9.12 -9.03 9.03
N ASP A 71 -9.02 -8.61 10.30
CA ASP A 71 -8.50 -7.30 10.67
C ASP A 71 -7.02 -7.18 10.32
N ALA A 72 -6.23 -8.23 10.58
CA ALA A 72 -4.80 -8.26 10.28
C ALA A 72 -4.54 -8.32 8.77
N LEU A 73 -5.30 -9.11 8.00
CA LEU A 73 -5.24 -9.16 6.54
C LEU A 73 -5.55 -7.79 5.92
N PHE A 74 -6.56 -7.08 6.45
CA PHE A 74 -6.90 -5.73 5.98
C PHE A 74 -5.82 -4.71 6.32
N LEU A 75 -5.26 -4.73 7.52
CA LEU A 75 -4.17 -3.82 7.88
C LEU A 75 -2.92 -4.08 7.04
N PHE A 76 -2.55 -5.35 6.86
CA PHE A 76 -1.41 -5.73 6.03
C PHE A 76 -1.59 -5.31 4.57
N SER A 77 -2.80 -5.46 4.04
CA SER A 77 -3.17 -4.95 2.72
C SER A 77 -2.87 -3.46 2.57
N GLY A 78 -3.25 -2.63 3.54
CA GLY A 78 -2.91 -1.20 3.54
C GLY A 78 -1.41 -0.93 3.63
N LEU A 79 -0.67 -1.72 4.43
CA LEU A 79 0.78 -1.63 4.53
C LEU A 79 1.47 -1.93 3.19
N MET A 80 0.98 -2.91 2.42
CA MET A 80 1.52 -3.25 1.09
C MET A 80 1.38 -2.10 0.09
N VAL A 81 0.27 -1.37 0.14
CA VAL A 81 0.07 -0.18 -0.70
C VAL A 81 1.12 0.89 -0.38
N MET A 82 1.31 1.22 0.90
CA MET A 82 2.32 2.19 1.33
C MET A 82 3.73 1.73 1.00
N TYR A 83 4.01 0.43 1.16
CA TYR A 83 5.29 -0.16 0.80
C TYR A 83 5.58 0.01 -0.69
N GLY A 84 4.61 -0.29 -1.56
CA GLY A 84 4.73 -0.03 -3.00
C GLY A 84 5.12 1.42 -3.26
N PHE A 85 4.47 2.40 -2.62
CA PHE A 85 4.73 3.82 -2.86
C PHE A 85 6.13 4.23 -2.43
N GLY A 86 6.58 3.75 -1.27
CA GLY A 86 7.93 4.02 -0.81
C GLY A 86 8.99 3.35 -1.68
N PHE A 87 8.77 2.09 -2.07
CA PHE A 87 9.74 1.30 -2.82
C PHE A 87 10.02 1.92 -4.18
N GLN A 88 8.97 2.38 -4.87
CA GLN A 88 9.07 3.09 -6.14
C GLN A 88 9.94 4.34 -6.08
N ARG A 89 9.88 5.08 -4.96
CA ARG A 89 10.74 6.25 -4.76
C ARG A 89 12.19 5.87 -4.57
N VAL A 90 12.46 4.75 -3.90
CA VAL A 90 13.82 4.26 -3.67
C VAL A 90 14.43 3.63 -4.93
N THR A 91 13.60 3.04 -5.79
CA THR A 91 14.02 2.42 -7.05
C THR A 91 13.82 3.32 -8.27
N ALA A 92 13.57 4.61 -8.09
CA ALA A 92 13.26 5.55 -9.18
C ALA A 92 14.40 5.74 -10.20
N GLU A 93 15.61 5.25 -9.90
CA GLU A 93 16.73 5.15 -10.85
C GLU A 93 16.62 3.93 -11.80
N SER A 94 15.66 3.03 -11.57
CA SER A 94 15.39 1.86 -12.40
C SER A 94 14.67 2.27 -13.69
N PRO A 95 15.03 1.70 -14.86
CA PRO A 95 14.44 2.06 -16.17
C PRO A 95 12.97 1.67 -16.35
N ALA A 96 12.29 1.18 -15.31
CA ALA A 96 10.88 0.80 -15.36
C ALA A 96 9.99 2.03 -15.54
N SER A 97 8.98 1.93 -16.40
CA SER A 97 8.09 3.05 -16.66
C SER A 97 7.26 3.37 -15.39
N PRO A 98 7.08 4.64 -15.01
CA PRO A 98 6.26 5.03 -13.86
C PRO A 98 4.82 4.48 -13.91
N LEU A 99 4.33 4.11 -15.09
CA LEU A 99 3.01 3.54 -15.30
C LEU A 99 2.93 2.07 -14.89
N ASP A 100 3.96 1.25 -15.17
CA ASP A 100 4.00 -0.16 -14.76
C ASP A 100 3.91 -0.29 -13.23
N ASN A 101 4.58 0.62 -12.54
CA ASN A 101 4.58 0.74 -11.09
C ASN A 101 3.20 1.10 -10.52
N ILE A 102 2.46 1.99 -11.18
CA ILE A 102 1.09 2.35 -10.82
C ILE A 102 0.14 1.16 -11.09
N VAL A 103 0.32 0.45 -12.20
CA VAL A 103 -0.49 -0.73 -12.54
C VAL A 103 -0.26 -1.85 -11.54
N GLU A 104 0.98 -2.09 -11.12
CA GLU A 104 1.31 -3.06 -10.08
C GLU A 104 0.65 -2.68 -8.75
N MET A 105 0.74 -1.42 -8.33
CA MET A 105 0.05 -0.92 -7.14
C MET A 105 -1.47 -1.08 -7.23
N LEU A 106 -2.07 -0.74 -8.36
CA LEU A 106 -3.52 -0.86 -8.57
C LEU A 106 -3.94 -2.33 -8.57
N THR A 107 -3.08 -3.23 -9.05
CA THR A 107 -3.31 -4.68 -9.04
C THR A 107 -3.24 -5.22 -7.61
N LEU A 108 -2.26 -4.77 -6.81
CA LEU A 108 -2.17 -5.06 -5.38
C LEU A 108 -3.40 -4.51 -4.63
N LEU A 109 -3.75 -3.24 -4.84
CA LEU A 109 -4.97 -2.60 -4.30
C LEU A 109 -6.23 -3.38 -4.68
N ARG A 110 -6.35 -3.87 -5.92
CA ARG A 110 -7.50 -4.64 -6.38
C ARG A 110 -7.60 -6.00 -5.68
N GLY A 111 -6.46 -6.68 -5.46
CA GLY A 111 -6.40 -7.92 -4.66
C GLY A 111 -6.89 -7.68 -3.23
N THR A 112 -6.49 -6.57 -2.62
CA THR A 112 -6.94 -6.18 -1.28
C THR A 112 -8.40 -5.75 -1.23
N GLY A 113 -8.93 -5.16 -2.31
CA GLY A 113 -10.32 -4.75 -2.44
C GLY A 113 -11.30 -5.93 -2.40
N ILE A 114 -10.89 -7.11 -2.85
CA ILE A 114 -11.69 -8.34 -2.74
C ILE A 114 -11.82 -8.78 -1.28
N VAL A 115 -10.72 -8.75 -0.52
CA VAL A 115 -10.71 -9.06 0.92
C VAL A 115 -11.55 -8.04 1.70
N ALA A 116 -11.38 -6.76 1.38
CA ALA A 116 -12.14 -5.67 1.99
C ALA A 116 -13.63 -5.78 1.69
N LYS A 117 -14.04 -6.09 0.45
CA LYS A 117 -15.45 -6.20 0.05
C LYS A 117 -16.18 -7.34 0.77
N THR A 118 -15.53 -8.49 0.92
CA THR A 118 -16.14 -9.68 1.57
C THR A 118 -16.34 -9.48 3.07
N SER A 119 -15.56 -8.59 3.69
CA SER A 119 -15.56 -8.37 5.14
C SER A 119 -15.89 -6.94 5.58
N LEU A 120 -16.34 -6.11 4.64
CA LEU A 120 -16.45 -4.66 4.81
C LEU A 120 -17.34 -4.28 5.99
N ASP A 121 -18.47 -4.95 6.13
CA ASP A 121 -19.42 -4.68 7.21
C ASP A 121 -18.81 -4.97 8.59
N ARG A 122 -18.04 -6.05 8.71
CA ARG A 122 -17.33 -6.41 9.95
C ARG A 122 -16.19 -5.43 10.25
N LEU A 123 -15.45 -4.98 9.24
CA LEU A 123 -14.37 -4.02 9.39
C LEU A 123 -14.89 -2.63 9.83
N ILE A 124 -16.02 -2.19 9.25
CA ILE A 124 -16.66 -0.91 9.57
C ILE A 124 -17.30 -0.93 10.95
N ASN A 125 -17.89 -2.06 11.36
CA ASN A 125 -18.55 -2.19 12.65
C ASN A 125 -17.63 -2.73 13.77
N GLY A 126 -16.42 -3.18 13.42
CA GLY A 126 -15.45 -3.76 14.34
C GLY A 126 -14.49 -2.75 14.97
N ARG A 127 -13.34 -3.24 15.43
CA ARG A 127 -12.32 -2.43 16.12
C ARG A 127 -11.63 -1.41 15.23
N LEU A 128 -11.68 -1.59 13.91
CA LEU A 128 -11.18 -0.63 12.92
C LEU A 128 -12.17 0.52 12.62
N SER A 129 -13.39 0.50 13.18
CA SER A 129 -14.40 1.55 12.96
C SER A 129 -13.89 3.00 13.16
N PRO A 130 -12.99 3.31 14.12
CA PRO A 130 -12.43 4.66 14.24
C PRO A 130 -11.59 5.09 13.03
N LEU A 131 -10.87 4.15 12.40
CA LEU A 131 -10.08 4.39 11.19
C LEU A 131 -11.00 4.75 10.02
N PHE A 132 -12.08 3.98 9.81
CA PHE A 132 -13.06 4.27 8.75
C PHE A 132 -13.78 5.60 8.95
N ARG A 133 -14.10 5.96 10.21
CA ARG A 133 -14.65 7.29 10.52
C ARG A 133 -13.66 8.40 10.20
N GLN A 134 -12.37 8.21 10.50
CA GLN A 134 -11.34 9.18 10.18
C GLN A 134 -11.12 9.31 8.66
N MET A 135 -11.06 8.19 7.95
CA MET A 135 -10.96 8.16 6.48
C MET A 135 -12.18 8.83 5.83
N LYS A 136 -13.40 8.54 6.30
CA LYS A 136 -14.62 9.19 5.81
C LYS A 136 -14.60 10.71 6.04
N ARG A 137 -14.04 11.19 7.16
CA ARG A 137 -13.87 12.63 7.41
C ARG A 137 -12.80 13.24 6.51
N ALA A 138 -11.68 12.56 6.29
CA ALA A 138 -10.64 13.01 5.37
C ALA A 138 -11.16 13.12 3.92
N LEU A 139 -11.96 12.13 3.49
CA LEU A 139 -12.59 12.10 2.17
C LEU A 139 -13.80 13.03 2.03
N ALA A 140 -14.46 13.38 3.14
CA ALA A 140 -15.54 14.38 3.16
C ALA A 140 -15.00 15.83 3.16
N GLY A 141 -13.68 16.01 3.25
CA GLY A 141 -13.04 17.29 2.99
C GLY A 141 -13.15 17.68 1.51
N PRO A 142 -12.84 18.94 1.15
CA PRO A 142 -12.76 19.36 -0.24
C PRO A 142 -11.81 18.41 -0.98
N THR A 143 -12.27 17.80 -2.08
CA THR A 143 -11.38 17.02 -2.94
C THR A 143 -10.21 17.92 -3.34
N PRO A 144 -8.96 17.55 -3.03
CA PRO A 144 -7.83 18.34 -3.47
C PRO A 144 -7.91 18.45 -4.99
N LYS A 145 -8.04 19.68 -5.50
CA LYS A 145 -7.99 19.93 -6.94
C LYS A 145 -6.64 19.44 -7.42
N LEU A 146 -6.65 18.58 -8.42
CA LEU A 146 -5.42 18.20 -9.10
C LEU A 146 -4.86 19.47 -9.75
N SER A 147 -3.54 19.55 -9.90
CA SER A 147 -2.99 20.68 -10.65
C SER A 147 -3.52 20.62 -12.08
N GLU A 148 -3.80 21.78 -12.66
CA GLU A 148 -4.31 21.92 -14.04
C GLU A 148 -3.45 21.12 -15.04
N ARG A 149 -2.14 21.06 -14.78
CA ARG A 149 -1.21 20.25 -15.56
C ARG A 149 -1.50 18.75 -15.50
N VAL A 150 -1.81 18.21 -14.33
CA VAL A 150 -2.14 16.78 -14.14
C VAL A 150 -3.52 16.48 -14.70
N GLU A 151 -4.49 17.38 -14.51
CA GLU A 151 -5.83 17.25 -15.11
C GLU A 151 -5.76 17.19 -16.64
N ASN A 152 -4.97 18.07 -17.26
CA ASN A 152 -4.77 18.08 -18.71
C ASN A 152 -4.09 16.81 -19.24
N VAL A 153 -3.07 16.29 -18.54
CA VAL A 153 -2.41 15.04 -18.93
C VAL A 153 -3.38 13.86 -18.84
N LEU A 154 -4.15 13.77 -17.77
CA LEU A 154 -5.15 12.72 -17.60
C LEU A 154 -6.28 12.84 -18.64
N ALA A 155 -6.75 14.05 -18.92
CA ALA A 155 -7.76 14.30 -19.94
C ALA A 155 -7.29 13.86 -21.33
N ASN A 156 -6.02 14.12 -21.67
CA ASN A 156 -5.43 13.70 -22.94
C ASN A 156 -5.29 12.18 -23.04
N LEU A 157 -4.89 11.51 -21.96
CA LEU A 157 -4.77 10.05 -21.92
C LEU A 157 -6.14 9.35 -22.00
N LEU A 158 -7.18 9.93 -21.39
CA LEU A 158 -8.55 9.42 -21.43
C LEU A 158 -9.26 9.74 -22.77
N GLY A 159 -8.93 10.87 -23.40
CA GLY A 159 -9.46 11.27 -24.70
C GLY A 159 -8.85 10.51 -25.88
N ALA A 160 -7.61 10.02 -25.74
CA ALA A 160 -6.92 9.28 -26.79
C ALA A 160 -7.44 7.83 -27.02
N GLY A 161 -8.38 7.36 -26.20
CA GLY A 161 -8.84 5.96 -26.21
C GLY A 161 -10.09 5.63 -27.04
N PHE A 162 -10.72 6.59 -27.73
CA PHE A 162 -12.02 6.33 -28.40
C PHE A 162 -12.20 6.94 -29.80
N GLY A 163 -11.16 7.58 -30.38
CA GLY A 163 -11.29 8.31 -31.65
C GLY A 163 -10.84 7.57 -32.92
N ASP A 164 -9.80 6.74 -32.87
CA ASP A 164 -9.04 6.36 -34.08
C ASP A 164 -9.20 4.89 -34.51
N CYS A 165 -10.39 4.29 -34.35
CA CYS A 165 -10.69 2.94 -34.88
C CYS A 165 -11.97 2.84 -35.72
N ILE A 166 -12.56 3.96 -36.17
CA ILE A 166 -13.63 3.94 -37.17
C ILE A 166 -13.39 5.04 -38.20
N SER A 167 -12.60 4.74 -39.22
CA SER A 167 -12.71 5.33 -40.56
C SER A 167 -12.20 4.33 -41.58
#